data_AF-A0AAW7Y4D4-F1
#
_entry.id   AF-A0AAW7Y4D4-F1
#
_cell.length_a   1.000
_cell.length_b   1.000
_cell.length_c   1.000
_cell.angle_alpha   90.00
_cell.angle_beta   90.00
_cell.angle_gamma   90.00
#
_symmetry.space_group_name_H-M   'P 1'
#
loop_
_entity.id
_entity.type
_entity.pdbx_description
1 polymer ?
#
loop_
_entity_poly.entity_id
_entity_poly.type
_entity_poly.pdbx_seq_one_letter_code
_entity_poly.pdbx_strand_id
1 'polypeptide(L)' 'MTTQQLYYEINDDGTGFAFIDGEPEYFRSLSELHQIGDDFYPNGYELHLVTSANWQSLYDLGVFNHENLDY' A
#
# COMPACT_ATOMS: atom_id res chain seq x y z
N MET A 1 9.75 2.38 -18.92
CA MET A 1 9.67 2.88 -17.54
C MET A 1 8.78 1.91 -16.81
N THR A 2 9.25 1.32 -15.70
CA THR A 2 8.44 0.43 -14.87
C THR A 2 7.71 1.30 -13.87
N THR A 3 6.39 1.37 -13.99
CA THR A 3 5.52 2.02 -13.00
C THR A 3 5.59 1.21 -11.70
N GLN A 4 5.76 1.88 -10.56
CA GLN A 4 5.77 1.21 -9.26
C GLN A 4 4.34 0.86 -8.82
N GLN A 5 4.18 -0.15 -7.98
CA GLN A 5 2.88 -0.55 -7.45
C GLN A 5 2.73 -0.05 -6.02
N LEU A 6 1.70 0.76 -5.76
CA LEU A 6 1.34 1.25 -4.44
C LEU A 6 0.07 0.55 -3.96
N TYR A 7 0.25 -0.38 -3.03
CA TYR A 7 -0.86 -1.12 -2.44
C TYR A 7 -1.41 -0.35 -1.25
N TYR A 8 -2.72 -0.30 -1.09
CA TYR A 8 -3.34 0.44 0.01
C TYR A 8 -4.63 -0.19 0.49
N GLU A 9 -4.99 0.03 1.74
CA GLU A 9 -6.30 -0.22 2.31
C GLU A 9 -6.95 1.12 2.66
N ILE A 10 -8.26 1.24 2.47
CA ILE A 10 -9.02 2.45 2.79
C ILE A 10 -10.31 2.10 3.52
N ASN A 11 -10.60 2.86 4.57
CA ASN A 11 -11.81 2.79 5.36
C ASN A 11 -12.94 3.60 4.71
N ASP A 12 -14.18 3.36 5.14
CA ASP A 12 -15.36 4.09 4.66
C ASP A 12 -15.30 5.61 4.95
N ASP A 13 -14.49 6.03 5.92
CA ASP A 13 -14.28 7.45 6.27
C ASP A 13 -13.17 8.13 5.45
N GLY A 14 -12.53 7.41 4.53
CA GLY A 14 -11.46 7.90 3.66
C GLY A 14 -10.05 7.88 4.28
N THR A 15 -9.92 7.44 5.53
CA THR A 15 -8.62 7.15 6.16
C THR A 15 -8.12 5.77 5.74
N GLY A 16 -6.83 5.50 5.86
CA GLY A 16 -6.27 4.21 5.51
C GLY A 16 -4.77 4.15 5.68
N PHE A 17 -4.17 3.15 5.04
CA PHE A 17 -2.72 3.00 4.98
C PHE A 17 -2.29 2.43 3.64
N ALA A 18 -1.08 2.79 3.22
CA ALA A 18 -0.44 2.30 2.02
C ALA A 18 0.80 1.50 2.40
N PHE A 19 1.13 0.47 1.64
CA PHE A 19 2.32 -0.33 1.85
C PHE A 19 3.47 0.23 1.01
N ILE A 20 4.51 0.71 1.69
CA ILE A 20 5.74 1.23 1.12
C ILE A 20 6.88 0.33 1.57
N ASP A 21 7.50 -0.39 0.64
CA ASP A 21 8.56 -1.36 0.93
C ASP A 21 8.16 -2.40 2.02
N GLY A 22 6.86 -2.75 2.04
CA GLY A 22 6.28 -3.67 3.02
C GLY A 22 5.81 -3.04 4.32
N GLU A 23 6.15 -1.78 4.59
CA GLU A 23 5.75 -1.05 5.80
C GLU A 23 4.47 -0.22 5.58
N PRO A 24 3.56 -0.15 6.57
CA PRO A 24 2.36 0.67 6.47
C PRO A 24 2.65 2.15 6.72
N GLU A 25 2.30 3.01 5.75
CA GLU A 25 2.25 4.46 5.87
C GLU A 25 0.80 4.95 5.92
N TYR A 26 0.43 5.73 6.93
CA TYR A 26 -0.97 6.07 7.21
C TYR A 26 -1.38 7.37 6.53
N PHE A 27 -2.59 7.40 5.99
CA PHE A 27 -3.17 8.60 5.39
C PHE A 27 -4.58 8.88 5.91
N ARG A 28 -4.98 10.15 5.88
CA ARG A 28 -6.30 10.64 6.32
C ARG A 28 -7.24 10.94 5.16
N SER A 29 -6.73 10.93 3.92
CA SER A 29 -7.51 11.15 2.71
C SER A 29 -6.80 10.59 1.48
N LEU A 30 -7.54 10.39 0.39
CA LEU A 30 -6.97 10.00 -0.90
C LEU A 30 -5.92 11.01 -1.41
N SER A 31 -6.09 12.30 -1.14
CA SER A 31 -5.09 13.31 -1.52
C SER A 31 -3.74 13.08 -0.82
N GLU A 32 -3.78 12.65 0.45
CA GLU A 32 -2.58 12.33 1.23
C GLU A 32 -1.95 11.01 0.76
N LEU A 33 -2.76 10.01 0.40
CA LEU A 33 -2.28 8.80 -0.29
C LEU A 33 -1.54 9.15 -1.60
N HIS A 34 -2.07 10.10 -2.38
CA HIS A 34 -1.40 10.53 -3.60
C HIS A 34 -0.08 11.25 -3.31
N GLN A 35 -0.04 12.09 -2.29
CA GLN A 35 1.18 12.75 -1.87
C GLN A 35 2.26 11.75 -1.41
N ILE A 36 1.89 10.73 -0.63
CA ILE A 36 2.78 9.61 -0.28
C ILE A 36 3.32 8.93 -1.55
N GLY A 37 2.44 8.61 -2.50
CA GLY A 37 2.85 7.98 -3.76
C GLY A 37 3.84 8.82 -4.57
N ASP A 38 3.62 10.13 -4.67
CA ASP A 38 4.53 11.05 -5.37
C ASP A 38 5.89 11.19 -4.64
N ASP A 39 5.88 11.18 -3.31
CA ASP A 39 7.08 11.30 -2.47
C ASP A 39 7.99 10.06 -2.58
N PHE A 40 7.40 8.85 -2.56
CA PHE A 40 8.15 7.58 -2.64
C PHE A 40 8.40 7.10 -4.07
N TYR A 41 7.50 7.41 -5.01
CA TYR A 41 7.56 6.96 -6.40
C TYR A 41 7.48 8.13 -7.40
N PRO A 42 8.50 9.01 -7.46
CA PRO A 42 8.47 10.23 -8.28
C PRO A 42 8.43 9.96 -9.79
N ASN A 43 8.69 8.72 -10.21
CA ASN A 43 8.59 8.29 -11.61
C ASN A 43 7.18 7.76 -11.99
N GLY A 44 6.23 7.82 -11.07
CA GLY A 44 4.86 7.34 -11.22
C GLY A 44 4.61 5.98 -10.58
N TYR A 45 3.35 5.77 -10.18
CA TYR A 45 2.85 4.58 -9.53
C TYR A 45 1.42 4.25 -9.95
N GLU A 46 1.02 2.99 -9.76
CA GLU A 46 -0.34 2.50 -9.90
C GLU A 46 -0.90 2.13 -8.52
N LEU A 47 -2.14 2.55 -8.25
CA LEU A 47 -2.82 2.23 -7.00
C LEU A 47 -3.49 0.87 -7.09
N HIS A 48 -3.25 0.03 -6.08
CA HIS A 48 -3.84 -1.29 -5.96
C HIS A 48 -4.54 -1.43 -4.61
N LEU A 49 -5.87 -1.51 -4.63
CA LEU A 49 -6.65 -1.69 -3.40
C LEU A 49 -6.44 -3.10 -2.83
N VAL A 50 -6.05 -3.15 -1.57
CA VAL A 50 -6.01 -4.35 -0.74
C VAL A 50 -7.40 -4.59 -0.18
N THR A 51 -7.88 -5.82 -0.33
CA THR A 51 -9.18 -6.28 0.15
C THR A 51 -9.02 -7.67 0.75
N SER A 52 -9.98 -8.10 1.55
CA SER A 52 -10.01 -9.47 2.09
C SER A 52 -9.95 -10.56 1.00
N ALA A 53 -10.39 -10.25 -0.23
CA ALA A 53 -10.36 -11.18 -1.34
C ALA A 53 -8.97 -11.36 -1.99
N ASN A 54 -8.08 -10.37 -1.90
CA ASN A 54 -6.74 -10.43 -2.51
C ASN A 54 -5.59 -10.45 -1.49
N TRP A 55 -5.88 -10.25 -0.20
CA TRP A 55 -4.88 -10.15 0.86
C TRP A 55 -3.90 -11.32 0.86
N GLN A 56 -4.39 -12.57 0.83
CA GLN A 56 -3.51 -13.76 0.86
C GLN A 56 -2.57 -13.80 -0.35
N SER A 57 -3.09 -13.50 -1.54
CA SER A 57 -2.27 -13.50 -2.75
C SER A 57 -1.19 -12.41 -2.71
N LEU A 58 -1.51 -11.23 -2.17
CA LEU A 58 -0.53 -10.14 -2.00
C LEU A 58 0.51 -10.47 -0.93
N TYR A 59 0.10 -11.12 0.16
CA TYR A 59 0.99 -11.64 1.19
C TYR A 59 1.98 -12.65 0.61
N ASP A 60 1.48 -13.63 -0.17
CA ASP A 60 2.30 -14.66 -0.81
C ASP A 60 3.29 -14.07 -1.84
N LEU A 61 2.96 -12.91 -2.41
CA LEU A 61 3.84 -12.15 -3.32
C LEU A 61 4.89 -11.29 -2.60
N GLY A 62 4.85 -11.20 -1.26
CA GLY A 62 5.78 -10.39 -0.47
C GLY A 62 5.52 -8.89 -0.54
N VAL A 63 4.26 -8.49 -0.80
CA VAL A 63 3.86 -7.07 -0.81
C VAL A 63 3.93 -6.44 0.58
N PHE A 64 3.76 -7.25 1.63
CA PHE A 64 3.75 -6.82 3.02
C PHE A 64 5.02 -7.32 3.71
N ASN A 65 5.59 -6.53 4.63
CA ASN A 65 6.77 -6.98 5.37
C ASN A 65 6.39 -8.20 6.24
N HIS A 66 7.18 -9.26 6.13
CA HIS A 66 6.96 -10.53 6.85
C HIS A 66 7.65 -10.54 8.23
N GLU A 67 8.23 -9.43 8.69
CA GLU A 67 8.94 -9.37 9.97
C GLU A 67 8.00 -9.68 11.16
N ASN A 68 8.13 -10.93 11.63
CA ASN A 68 7.68 -11.52 12.89
C ASN A 68 6.21 -11.98 13.01
N LEU A 69 5.89 -13.08 12.32
CA LEU A 69 5.06 -14.14 12.90
C LEU A 69 5.95 -15.32 13.35
N ASP A 70 6.96 -15.05 14.19
CA ASP A 70 7.54 -16.09 15.04
C ASP A 70 6.53 -16.39 16.16
N TYR A 71 5.58 -17.29 15.89
CA TYR A 71 4.64 -17.85 16.89
C TYR A 71 5.11 -19.23 17.39
#